data_AF-A0A2H0KJW0-F1
#
_entry.id   AF-A0A2H0KJW0-F1
#
_cell.length_a   1.000
_cell.length_b   1.000
_cell.length_c   1.000
_cell.angle_alpha   90.00
_cell.angle_beta   90.00
_cell.angle_gamma   90.00
#
_symmetry.space_group_name_H-M   'P 1'
#
loop_
_entity.id
_entity.type
_entity.pdbx_description
1 polymer ?
#
loop_
_entity_poly.entity_id
_entity_poly.type
_entity_poly.pdbx_seq_one_letter_code
_entity_poly.pdbx_strand_id
1 'polypeptide(L)'
;GNTPAFGAARLKVRILAPQQMNKILRIIFITIFLFSTYHLIRDLLTNFGIHNYIVDFAHRSHLWCGQFNPWVCRWITVPSEIFNIIVSLIVLKRSNVGVLGILVLIQVPFWLLLVFLP
;
A
#
# COMPACT_ATOMS: atom_id res chain seq x y z
N GLY A 1 45.17 47.86 -1.79
CA GLY A 1 43.83 47.42 -1.38
C GLY A 1 43.71 45.96 -1.71
N ASN A 2 43.63 45.10 -0.69
CA ASN A 2 43.57 43.65 -0.85
C ASN A 2 42.13 43.19 -0.64
N THR A 3 41.40 42.90 -1.71
CA THR A 3 40.10 42.22 -1.66
C THR A 3 40.33 40.71 -1.55
N PRO A 4 39.73 40.01 -0.56
CA PRO A 4 39.79 38.55 -0.51
C PRO A 4 38.82 37.94 -1.52
N ALA A 5 39.33 36.99 -2.30
CA ALA A 5 38.53 36.18 -3.21
C ALA A 5 37.64 35.21 -2.42
N PHE A 6 36.33 35.44 -2.43
CA PHE A 6 35.34 34.49 -1.92
C PHE A 6 35.30 33.27 -2.83
N GLY A 7 35.98 32.21 -2.42
CA GLY A 7 35.86 30.89 -3.03
C GLY A 7 34.47 30.31 -2.80
N ALA A 8 33.62 30.33 -3.82
CA ALA A 8 32.34 29.63 -3.80
C ALA A 8 32.61 28.11 -3.78
N ALA A 9 32.56 27.52 -2.58
CA ALA A 9 32.56 26.07 -2.41
C ALA A 9 31.28 25.50 -3.03
N ARG A 10 31.40 24.99 -4.26
CA ARG A 10 30.32 24.33 -4.99
C ARG A 10 30.01 23.02 -4.26
N LEU A 11 28.98 23.02 -3.42
CA LEU A 11 28.46 21.83 -2.75
C LEU A 11 28.03 20.83 -3.83
N LYS A 12 28.91 19.87 -4.12
CA LYS A 12 28.66 18.82 -5.11
C LYS A 12 27.71 17.82 -4.47
N VAL A 13 26.42 18.12 -4.49
CA VAL A 13 25.36 17.19 -4.11
C VAL A 13 25.53 15.96 -5.00
N ARG A 14 26.11 14.89 -4.46
CA ARG A 14 26.08 13.57 -5.09
C ARG A 14 24.61 13.17 -5.13
N ILE A 15 23.98 13.39 -6.28
CA ILE A 15 22.74 12.72 -6.63
C ILE A 15 23.14 11.25 -6.73
N LEU A 16 22.99 10.52 -5.63
CA LEU A 16 23.13 9.07 -5.61
C LEU A 16 22.17 8.55 -6.68
N ALA A 17 22.72 7.78 -7.63
CA ALA A 17 21.91 7.11 -8.63
C ALA A 17 20.75 6.40 -7.93
N PRO A 18 19.51 6.46 -8.47
CA PRO A 18 18.38 5.79 -7.85
C PRO A 18 18.74 4.32 -7.68
N GLN A 19 18.86 3.87 -6.43
CA GLN A 19 19.08 2.47 -6.11
C GLN A 19 17.93 1.69 -6.74
N GLN A 20 18.25 0.84 -7.72
CA GLN A 20 17.23 0.05 -8.37
C GLN A 20 16.60 -0.91 -7.35
N MET A 21 15.27 -0.86 -7.26
CA MET A 21 14.52 -1.75 -6.38
C MET A 21 14.83 -3.22 -6.67
N ASN A 22 15.06 -3.98 -5.61
CA ASN A 22 15.26 -5.42 -5.67
C ASN A 22 14.08 -6.10 -6.41
N LYS A 23 14.37 -7.06 -7.28
CA LYS A 23 13.37 -7.87 -8.00
C LYS A 23 12.31 -8.47 -7.06
N ILE A 24 12.72 -8.92 -5.86
CA ILE A 24 11.81 -9.47 -4.86
C ILE A 24 10.82 -8.41 -4.37
N LEU A 25 11.31 -7.22 -4.01
CA LEU A 25 10.45 -6.10 -3.60
C LEU A 25 9.49 -5.70 -4.71
N ARG A 26 9.97 -5.69 -5.97
CA ARG A 26 9.12 -5.43 -7.13
C ARG A 26 7.97 -6.42 -7.22
N ILE A 27 8.26 -7.71 -7.09
CA ILE A 27 7.25 -8.78 -7.11
C ILE A 27 6.28 -8.60 -5.94
N ILE A 28 6.77 -8.31 -4.72
CA ILE A 28 5.92 -8.06 -3.55
C ILE A 28 4.93 -6.92 -3.81
N PHE A 29 5.40 -5.77 -4.31
CA PHE A 29 4.51 -4.64 -4.60
C PHE A 29 3.54 -4.91 -5.76
N ILE A 30 3.93 -5.72 -6.75
CA ILE A 30 2.99 -6.20 -7.80
C ILE A 30 1.91 -7.08 -7.17
N THR A 31 2.28 -8.02 -6.31
CA THR A 31 1.34 -8.91 -5.63
C THR A 31 0.38 -8.12 -4.74
N ILE A 32 0.88 -7.17 -3.94
CA ILE A 32 0.05 -6.29 -3.11
C ILE A 32 -0.92 -5.50 -3.97
N PHE A 33 -0.45 -4.92 -5.08
CA PHE A 33 -1.31 -4.19 -6.00
C PHE A 33 -2.46 -5.05 -6.55
N LEU A 34 -2.17 -6.25 -7.07
CA LEU A 34 -3.19 -7.15 -7.62
C LEU A 34 -4.16 -7.62 -6.53
N PHE A 35 -3.64 -7.98 -5.36
CA PHE A 35 -4.43 -8.44 -4.23
C PHE A 35 -5.38 -7.35 -3.73
N SER A 36 -4.87 -6.14 -3.50
CA SER A 36 -5.69 -5.00 -3.07
C SER A 36 -6.72 -4.59 -4.11
N THR A 37 -6.39 -4.69 -5.40
CA THR A 37 -7.37 -4.42 -6.47
C THR A 37 -8.51 -5.44 -6.45
N TYR A 38 -8.19 -6.73 -6.31
CA TYR A 38 -9.19 -7.78 -6.19
C TYR A 38 -10.07 -7.59 -4.94
N HIS A 39 -9.45 -7.34 -3.78
CA HIS A 39 -10.17 -7.09 -2.53
C HIS A 39 -11.10 -5.88 -2.60
N LEU A 40 -10.63 -4.77 -3.18
CA LEU A 40 -11.46 -3.59 -3.37
C LEU A 40 -12.68 -3.88 -4.24
N ILE A 41 -12.48 -4.54 -5.38
CA ILE A 41 -13.60 -4.90 -6.29
C ILE A 41 -14.57 -5.81 -5.57
N ARG A 42 -14.08 -6.86 -4.90
CA ARG A 42 -14.89 -7.79 -4.11
C ARG A 42 -15.71 -7.04 -3.06
N ASP A 43 -15.08 -6.20 -2.24
CA ASP A 43 -15.75 -5.51 -1.14
C ASP A 43 -16.79 -4.53 -1.65
N LEU A 44 -16.53 -3.82 -2.75
CA LEU A 44 -17.53 -2.98 -3.41
C LEU A 44 -18.72 -3.81 -3.88
N LEU A 45 -18.49 -4.91 -4.59
CA LEU A 45 -19.56 -5.78 -5.10
C LEU A 45 -20.40 -6.36 -3.95
N THR A 46 -19.77 -6.86 -2.88
CA THR A 46 -20.48 -7.36 -1.70
C THR A 46 -21.27 -6.26 -1.00
N ASN A 47 -20.73 -5.05 -0.87
CA ASN A 47 -21.42 -3.91 -0.26
C ASN A 47 -22.65 -3.46 -1.06
N PHE A 48 -22.66 -3.70 -2.38
CA PHE A 48 -23.82 -3.49 -3.25
C PHE A 48 -24.76 -4.72 -3.35
N GLY A 49 -24.51 -5.78 -2.59
CA GLY A 49 -25.34 -6.99 -2.57
C GLY A 49 -25.16 -7.90 -3.79
N ILE A 50 -24.06 -7.74 -4.54
CA ILE A 50 -23.74 -8.59 -5.69
C ILE A 50 -22.91 -9.78 -5.20
N HIS A 51 -23.50 -10.97 -5.27
CA HIS A 51 -22.89 -12.23 -4.86
C HIS A 51 -22.62 -13.11 -6.07
N ASN A 52 -21.40 -13.62 -6.19
CA ASN A 52 -20.98 -14.57 -7.21
C ASN A 52 -19.74 -15.33 -6.70
N TYR A 53 -19.40 -16.45 -7.34
CA TYR A 53 -18.28 -17.30 -6.90
C TYR A 53 -16.96 -16.53 -6.70
N ILE A 54 -16.66 -15.56 -7.56
CA ILE A 54 -15.42 -14.77 -7.48
C ILE A 54 -15.44 -13.82 -6.27
N VAL A 55 -16.61 -13.27 -5.97
CA VAL A 55 -16.82 -12.36 -4.83
C VAL A 55 -16.84 -13.15 -3.51
N ASP A 56 -17.54 -14.27 -3.48
CA ASP A 56 -17.81 -15.01 -2.25
C ASP A 56 -16.65 -15.95 -1.85
N PHE A 57 -15.79 -16.38 -2.79
CA PHE A 57 -14.68 -17.31 -2.52
C PHE A 57 -13.72 -16.83 -1.43
N ALA A 58 -13.44 -15.53 -1.39
CA ALA A 58 -12.55 -14.92 -0.40
C ALA A 58 -13.29 -13.97 0.56
N HIS A 59 -14.62 -13.89 0.48
CA HIS A 59 -15.38 -13.07 1.42
C HIS A 59 -15.44 -13.78 2.77
N ARG A 60 -15.00 -13.10 3.83
CA ARG A 60 -15.17 -13.56 5.21
C ARG A 60 -15.94 -12.51 5.99
N SER A 61 -16.79 -12.96 6.90
CA SER A 61 -17.39 -12.08 7.90
C SER A 61 -16.28 -11.46 8.73
N HIS A 62 -16.36 -10.16 8.98
CA HIS A 62 -15.48 -9.46 9.91
C HIS A 62 -16.17 -9.41 11.29
N LEU A 63 -16.37 -10.55 11.96
CA LEU A 63 -17.11 -10.57 13.24
C LEU A 63 -16.36 -9.77 14.32
N TRP A 64 -15.03 -9.73 14.26
CA TRP A 64 -14.16 -8.86 15.08
C TRP A 64 -14.56 -7.39 15.02
N CYS A 65 -15.19 -6.98 13.92
CA CYS A 65 -15.62 -5.63 13.67
C CYS A 65 -17.11 -5.39 14.05
N GLY A 66 -17.82 -6.44 14.50
CA GLY A 66 -19.21 -6.35 14.94
C GLY A 66 -19.45 -5.44 16.15
N GLN A 67 -18.40 -5.07 16.90
CA GLN A 67 -18.48 -4.07 17.97
C GLN A 67 -18.58 -2.63 17.44
N PHE A 68 -18.21 -2.40 16.19
CA PHE A 68 -18.33 -1.10 15.52
C PHE A 68 -19.71 -0.96 14.86
N ASN A 69 -20.03 0.26 14.43
CA ASN A 69 -21.24 0.52 13.66
C ASN A 69 -21.25 -0.37 12.38
N PRO A 70 -22.36 -1.05 12.05
CA PRO A 70 -22.45 -1.93 10.87
C PRO A 70 -22.03 -1.26 9.57
N TRP A 71 -22.26 0.05 9.43
CA TRP A 71 -21.78 0.81 8.28
C TRP A 71 -20.26 0.91 8.23
N VAL A 72 -19.61 1.20 9.36
CA VAL A 72 -18.14 1.24 9.44
C VAL A 72 -17.58 -0.11 9.03
N CYS A 73 -18.21 -1.20 9.48
CA CYS A 73 -17.73 -2.54 9.23
C CYS A 73 -17.76 -2.98 7.76
N ARG A 74 -18.78 -2.54 7.01
CA ARG A 74 -18.87 -2.79 5.56
C ARG A 74 -17.77 -2.08 4.78
N TRP A 75 -17.32 -0.92 5.24
CA TRP A 75 -16.40 -0.07 4.50
C TRP A 75 -14.99 -0.02 5.10
N ILE A 76 -14.69 -0.80 6.15
CA ILE A 76 -13.44 -0.66 6.93
C ILE A 76 -12.18 -0.99 6.12
N THR A 77 -12.28 -1.94 5.19
CA THR A 77 -11.18 -2.39 4.33
C THR A 77 -10.94 -1.44 3.16
N VAL A 78 -12.00 -0.81 2.63
CA VAL A 78 -11.97 0.00 1.40
C VAL A 78 -10.90 1.11 1.43
N PRO A 79 -10.78 1.95 2.48
CA PRO A 79 -9.72 2.95 2.56
C PRO A 79 -8.30 2.37 2.52
N SER A 80 -8.07 1.24 3.20
CA SER A 80 -6.77 0.57 3.22
C SER A 80 -6.43 -0.01 1.85
N GLU A 81 -7.39 -0.61 1.15
CA GLU A 81 -7.15 -1.14 -0.19
C GLU A 81 -6.84 -0.03 -1.20
N ILE A 82 -7.56 1.09 -1.16
CA ILE A 82 -7.27 2.26 -2.00
C ILE A 82 -5.86 2.79 -1.72
N PHE A 83 -5.47 2.89 -0.45
CA PHE A 83 -4.13 3.32 -0.06
C PHE A 83 -3.05 2.37 -0.61
N ASN A 84 -3.23 1.06 -0.44
CA ASN A 84 -2.29 0.05 -0.92
C ASN A 84 -2.12 0.09 -2.44
N ILE A 85 -3.21 0.27 -3.20
CA ILE A 85 -3.19 0.42 -4.66
C ILE A 85 -2.36 1.65 -5.06
N ILE A 86 -2.69 2.83 -4.51
CA ILE A 86 -2.03 4.09 -4.86
C ILE A 86 -0.54 4.02 -4.52
N VAL A 87 -0.19 3.57 -3.32
CA VAL A 87 1.21 3.51 -2.89
C VAL A 87 1.99 2.48 -3.68
N SER A 88 1.42 1.31 -3.97
CA SER A 88 2.09 0.29 -4.78
C SER A 88 2.41 0.82 -6.18
N LEU A 89 1.47 1.54 -6.82
CA LEU A 89 1.74 2.21 -8.10
C LEU A 89 2.86 3.25 -7.99
N ILE A 90 2.87 4.06 -6.93
CA ILE A 90 3.92 5.07 -6.70
C ILE A 90 5.28 4.39 -6.52
N VAL A 91 5.38 3.34 -5.71
CA VAL A 91 6.62 2.61 -5.45
C VAL A 91 7.12 1.92 -6.71
N LEU A 92 6.24 1.24 -7.45
CA LEU A 92 6.59 0.59 -8.72
C LEU A 92 7.06 1.61 -9.78
N LYS A 93 6.38 2.75 -9.91
CA LYS A 93 6.73 3.82 -10.85
C LYS A 93 8.06 4.48 -10.50
N ARG A 94 8.33 4.72 -9.21
CA ARG A 94 9.57 5.34 -8.72
C ARG A 94 10.71 4.34 -8.57
N SER A 95 10.42 3.03 -8.60
CA SER A 95 11.35 1.94 -8.30
C SER A 95 12.14 2.19 -7.01
N ASN A 96 11.47 2.74 -5.99
CA ASN A 96 12.07 3.10 -4.70
C ASN A 96 11.05 2.93 -3.57
N VAL A 97 11.46 2.25 -2.49
CA VAL A 97 10.64 2.01 -1.30
C VAL A 97 10.91 3.11 -0.28
N GLY A 98 10.17 4.22 -0.38
CA GLY A 98 10.19 5.28 0.63
C GLY A 98 9.28 4.95 1.82
N VAL A 99 9.03 5.96 2.67
CA VAL A 99 8.17 5.84 3.87
C VAL A 99 6.80 5.23 3.55
N LEU A 100 6.16 5.66 2.45
CA LEU A 100 4.87 5.10 2.02
C LEU A 100 4.95 3.59 1.75
N GLY A 101 6.00 3.14 1.07
CA GLY A 101 6.19 1.71 0.80
C GLY A 101 6.42 0.90 2.07
N ILE A 102 7.15 1.46 3.04
CA ILE A 102 7.34 0.83 4.36
C ILE A 102 6.00 0.67 5.08
N LEU A 103 5.14 1.70 5.06
CA LEU A 103 3.81 1.63 5.66
C LEU A 103 2.97 0.49 5.07
N VAL A 104 2.98 0.34 3.73
CA VAL A 104 2.29 -0.76 3.05
C VAL A 104 2.86 -2.12 3.49
N LEU A 105 4.18 -2.26 3.55
CA LEU A 105 4.82 -3.52 3.97
C LEU A 105 4.48 -3.89 5.42
N ILE A 106 4.34 -2.91 6.31
CA ILE A 106 3.91 -3.13 7.70
C ILE A 106 2.43 -3.51 7.80
N GLN A 107 1.59 -3.07 6.87
CA GLN A 107 0.18 -3.48 6.85
C GLN A 107 0.00 -4.96 6.51
N VAL A 108 0.89 -5.56 5.71
CA VAL A 108 0.79 -6.98 5.32
C VAL A 108 0.70 -7.93 6.53
N PRO A 109 1.61 -7.91 7.52
CA PRO A 109 1.50 -8.76 8.70
C PRO A 109 0.28 -8.41 9.55
N PHE A 110 -0.14 -7.14 9.59
CA PHE A 110 -1.34 -6.74 10.32
C PHE A 110 -2.61 -7.38 9.73
N TRP A 111 -2.75 -7.34 8.40
CA TRP A 111 -3.86 -8.00 7.71
C TRP A 111 -3.82 -9.52 7.84
N LEU A 112 -2.63 -10.13 7.81
CA LEU A 112 -2.50 -11.57 8.07
C LEU A 112 -3.02 -11.95 9.45
N LEU A 113 -2.76 -11.15 10.49
CA LEU A 113 -3.32 -11.39 11.83
C LEU A 113 -4.85 -11.27 11.83
N LEU A 114 -5.41 -10.26 11.15
CA LEU A 114 -6.86 -10.05 11.07
C LEU A 114 -7.58 -11.19 10.33
N VAL A 115 -6.93 -11.87 9.39
CA VAL A 115 -7.50 -13.05 8.69
C VAL A 115 -7.76 -14.22 9.63
N PHE A 116 -7.03 -14.33 10.74
CA PHE A 116 -7.23 -15.37 11.75
C PHE A 116 -8.29 -15.00 12.80
N LEU A 117 -8.77 -13.77 12.81
CA LEU A 117 -9.86 -13.35 13.68
C LEU A 117 -11.20 -13.62 13.00
N PRO A 118 -12.20 -14.14 13.74
CA PRO A 118 -13.53 -14.43 13.21
C PRO A 118 -14.27 -13.16 12.76
#